data_AF-A0AAV0CF35-F1
#
_entry.id   AF-A0AAV0CF35-F1
#
_cell.length_a   1.000
_cell.length_b   1.000
_cell.length_c   1.000
_cell.angle_alpha   90.00
_cell.angle_beta   90.00
_cell.angle_gamma   90.00
#
_symmetry.space_group_name_H-M   'P 1'
#
loop_
_entity.id
_entity.type
_entity.pdbx_description
1 polymer ?
#
loop_
_entity_poly.entity_id
_entity_poly.type
_entity_poly.pdbx_seq_one_letter_code
_entity_poly.pdbx_strand_id
1 'polypeptide(L)'
;MELVKGGCCSSFSSHSSSVRPKLIRRSNRCNYKYGYGYKTVKKNRNKENIAHLLNPFPHVHYSHSGNFETPIHQHRIKALNQVEDEKLENSNADSGYENLEWPSPNDEIPFWKREFPLLNIASRASSLVEHDSNLMHIVHVTAEMAPLAKVGGLGDVVTGLARACILRGHDILVMLPFYECIPKHCINNLELINTYNSYHDGNWVPTNAYRGEVSNIPVIFIEPSNHFFKGHSIYGGSYNELEAYLFFSRACLEWMQVTGKQPDIIHVHEWQTSAVPLLYWDMYRYLSIQKPRVVLTIHNMEHYGECNKEQFSKCGLDGSLYGSEEKAVDDRTIGHNPERLSLLKGGIVYSNAVVTVSPTYLKETLCSGWLASTLIRHRDKYSGILNGIDTTMWNPATDIYLPSKFDASNIKGKQTCKFYVQRGLGLAADDMSPRGYSSHRVPLVVCITRLVRQKGLHLIIQAIKHVKELGGQMVVLGKASEGQVEKQFQDLAKSHSLGSSVRILLMYSEELSHMLYAAADMVVVPSIYEPCGLAQMIGMRYGAVPIVRKTGGLADTVFDMDNDSQSDIANGFVFEGIDEASLNWALERAFSHYRERPREWDDTVKKVMQMDNSWNNTAEKYIDIYNSVKG
;
A
#
# COMPACT_ATOMS: atom_id res chain seq x y z
N MET A 1 24.56 59.15 -33.52
CA MET A 1 25.65 58.50 -32.79
C MET A 1 25.29 57.03 -32.69
N GLU A 2 25.49 56.26 -33.75
CA GLU A 2 26.79 55.73 -34.22
C GLU A 2 27.21 54.50 -33.39
N LEU A 3 27.08 53.27 -33.92
CA LEU A 3 27.91 52.63 -34.97
C LEU A 3 29.30 52.24 -34.35
N VAL A 4 29.95 51.08 -34.58
CA VAL A 4 29.73 50.06 -35.64
C VAL A 4 30.57 48.76 -35.46
N LYS A 5 30.03 47.60 -35.96
CA LYS A 5 30.66 46.34 -36.49
C LYS A 5 31.79 45.62 -35.70
N GLY A 6 32.06 44.33 -35.92
CA GLY A 6 31.47 43.31 -36.81
C GLY A 6 31.95 41.91 -36.39
N GLY A 7 31.55 40.78 -36.99
CA GLY A 7 30.73 40.56 -38.18
C GLY A 7 31.55 39.95 -39.33
N CYS A 8 31.36 38.66 -39.62
CA CYS A 8 31.40 38.15 -41.00
C CYS A 8 30.70 36.79 -41.14
N CYS A 9 29.96 36.63 -42.24
CA CYS A 9 29.31 35.40 -42.71
C CYS A 9 29.93 34.97 -44.04
N SER A 10 29.85 33.69 -44.39
CA SER A 10 29.67 33.20 -45.78
C SER A 10 29.57 31.66 -45.75
N SER A 11 28.41 31.02 -45.87
CA SER A 11 27.51 30.87 -47.04
C SER A 11 27.97 29.81 -48.05
N PHE A 12 27.12 28.81 -48.33
CA PHE A 12 26.83 28.38 -49.70
C PHE A 12 25.42 27.75 -49.81
N SER A 13 24.71 28.19 -50.86
CA SER A 13 23.45 27.69 -51.43
C SER A 13 23.72 26.43 -52.30
N SER A 14 22.80 25.70 -52.93
CA SER A 14 21.33 25.46 -52.90
C SER A 14 21.07 24.37 -53.96
N HIS A 15 19.96 23.62 -53.91
CA HIS A 15 19.07 23.36 -55.07
C HIS A 15 17.92 22.40 -54.72
N SER A 16 16.86 22.47 -55.53
CA SER A 16 15.54 21.88 -55.29
C SER A 16 15.21 20.73 -56.25
N SER A 17 14.41 19.75 -55.82
CA SER A 17 13.47 19.04 -56.70
C SER A 17 12.31 18.43 -55.92
N SER A 18 11.09 18.55 -56.45
CA SER A 18 9.83 18.19 -55.81
C SER A 18 9.23 16.88 -56.33
N VAL A 19 8.64 16.06 -55.45
CA VAL A 19 7.70 14.99 -55.83
C VAL A 19 6.56 14.90 -54.80
N ARG A 20 5.31 14.86 -55.26
CA ARG A 20 4.10 14.62 -54.45
C ARG A 20 3.69 13.13 -54.47
N PRO A 21 2.97 12.67 -53.43
CA PRO A 21 1.77 11.85 -53.66
C PRO A 21 0.56 12.43 -52.89
N LYS A 22 -0.50 12.90 -53.56
CA LYS A 22 -1.71 12.15 -53.96
C LYS A 22 -2.58 11.63 -52.80
N LEU A 23 -3.67 12.34 -52.53
CA LEU A 23 -4.84 11.80 -51.82
C LEU A 23 -5.51 10.70 -52.64
N ILE A 24 -5.96 9.63 -51.98
CA ILE A 24 -7.09 8.79 -52.42
C ILE A 24 -8.05 8.59 -51.23
N ARG A 25 -9.36 8.69 -51.50
CA ARG A 25 -10.45 8.53 -50.51
C ARG A 25 -10.90 7.07 -50.41
N ARG A 26 -11.20 6.62 -49.19
CA ARG A 26 -12.40 5.83 -48.73
C ARG A 26 -12.03 5.04 -47.46
N SER A 27 -12.55 5.39 -46.29
CA SER A 27 -13.88 5.09 -45.73
C SER A 27 -13.83 3.94 -44.71
N ASN A 28 -13.89 4.29 -43.42
CA ASN A 28 -14.81 3.66 -42.48
C ASN A 28 -15.10 4.63 -41.32
N ARG A 29 -16.37 4.71 -40.90
CA ARG A 29 -16.83 5.62 -39.85
C ARG A 29 -16.95 4.87 -38.52
N CYS A 30 -16.23 5.31 -37.50
CA CYS A 30 -16.59 5.05 -36.11
C CYS A 30 -16.77 6.39 -35.38
N ASN A 31 -17.99 6.93 -35.44
CA ASN A 31 -18.36 8.14 -34.70
C ASN A 31 -18.72 7.78 -33.26
N TYR A 32 -17.80 7.97 -32.31
CA TYR A 32 -18.19 8.11 -30.90
C TYR A 32 -18.69 9.54 -30.67
N LYS A 33 -20.01 9.73 -30.76
CA LYS A 33 -20.66 10.99 -30.36
C LYS A 33 -20.85 11.00 -28.84
N TYR A 34 -20.20 11.94 -28.17
CA TYR A 34 -20.64 12.38 -26.84
C TYR A 34 -22.01 13.04 -26.96
N GLY A 35 -22.92 12.69 -26.05
CA GLY A 35 -24.28 13.24 -26.01
C GLY A 35 -24.83 13.21 -24.59
N TYR A 36 -24.65 14.32 -23.86
CA TYR A 36 -25.36 14.55 -22.61
C TYR A 36 -26.85 14.72 -22.92
N GLY A 37 -27.68 13.84 -22.35
CA GLY A 37 -29.12 13.84 -22.55
C GLY A 37 -29.86 13.62 -21.24
N TYR A 38 -30.10 14.70 -20.49
CA TYR A 38 -31.04 14.66 -19.36
C TYR A 38 -32.44 14.31 -19.86
N LYS A 39 -33.02 13.22 -19.34
CA LYS A 39 -34.47 12.95 -19.45
C LYS A 39 -35.08 12.73 -18.08
N THR A 40 -35.80 13.74 -17.62
CA THR A 40 -36.74 13.68 -16.49
C THR A 40 -37.85 12.68 -16.77
N VAL A 41 -38.13 11.79 -15.82
CA VAL A 41 -39.36 10.98 -15.79
C VAL A 41 -40.16 11.36 -14.55
N LYS A 42 -41.35 11.92 -14.76
CA LYS A 42 -42.32 12.22 -13.71
C LYS A 42 -42.94 10.92 -13.19
N LYS A 43 -43.04 10.76 -11.87
CA LYS A 43 -44.09 9.95 -11.24
C LYS A 43 -44.74 10.75 -10.11
N ASN A 44 -45.95 11.22 -10.37
CA ASN A 44 -46.84 11.69 -9.32
C ASN A 44 -47.56 10.48 -8.71
N ARG A 45 -47.64 10.45 -7.36
CA ARG A 45 -48.87 10.45 -6.55
C ARG A 45 -50.05 9.57 -7.05
N ASN A 46 -50.74 8.81 -6.20
CA ASN A 46 -51.11 9.13 -4.81
C ASN A 46 -51.71 7.90 -4.07
N LYS A 47 -51.57 7.85 -2.72
CA LYS A 47 -52.58 7.40 -1.70
C LYS A 47 -53.05 5.92 -1.74
N GLU A 48 -53.62 5.26 -0.72
CA GLU A 48 -53.83 5.38 0.76
C GLU A 48 -54.38 3.98 1.23
N ASN A 49 -54.44 3.53 2.50
CA ASN A 49 -54.15 4.10 3.83
C ASN A 49 -53.99 2.99 4.93
N ILE A 50 -53.55 3.40 6.15
CA ILE A 50 -53.98 2.92 7.50
C ILE A 50 -53.86 1.40 7.87
N ALA A 51 -52.81 1.13 8.66
CA ALA A 51 -52.82 0.62 10.06
C ALA A 51 -53.19 -0.82 10.52
N HIS A 52 -52.33 -1.27 11.47
CA HIS A 52 -52.62 -1.96 12.75
C HIS A 52 -52.86 -3.49 12.88
N LEU A 53 -51.95 -4.08 13.68
CA LEU A 53 -52.17 -4.98 14.85
C LEU A 53 -52.21 -6.54 14.68
N LEU A 54 -51.27 -7.14 15.43
CA LEU A 54 -51.35 -8.37 16.26
C LEU A 54 -51.30 -9.79 15.64
N ASN A 55 -50.20 -10.50 15.98
CA ASN A 55 -50.12 -11.80 16.69
C ASN A 55 -51.44 -12.56 17.00
N PRO A 56 -51.45 -13.92 17.07
CA PRO A 56 -50.48 -14.68 17.89
C PRO A 56 -50.05 -16.12 17.43
N PHE A 57 -49.23 -16.76 18.29
CA PHE A 57 -48.81 -18.17 18.32
C PHE A 57 -49.97 -19.19 18.44
N PRO A 58 -49.69 -20.52 18.33
CA PRO A 58 -49.79 -21.32 19.57
C PRO A 58 -48.71 -22.42 19.82
N HIS A 59 -48.78 -22.93 21.07
CA HIS A 59 -48.01 -23.99 21.76
C HIS A 59 -48.74 -25.38 21.67
N VAL A 60 -48.28 -26.58 22.08
CA VAL A 60 -47.02 -27.26 22.55
C VAL A 60 -47.35 -28.79 22.62
N HIS A 61 -46.38 -29.71 22.81
CA HIS A 61 -46.40 -30.93 23.69
C HIS A 61 -45.36 -32.01 23.23
N TYR A 62 -44.41 -32.47 24.08
CA TYR A 62 -44.43 -33.64 25.02
C TYR A 62 -44.60 -35.04 24.34
N SER A 63 -43.92 -36.14 24.70
CA SER A 63 -43.39 -36.63 26.00
C SER A 63 -42.36 -37.81 25.91
N HIS A 64 -41.70 -38.14 27.05
CA HIS A 64 -41.20 -39.43 27.63
C HIS A 64 -40.82 -40.68 26.75
N SER A 65 -39.91 -41.61 27.12
CA SER A 65 -39.07 -41.95 28.32
C SER A 65 -37.83 -42.80 27.86
N GLY A 66 -36.93 -43.41 28.65
CA GLY A 66 -36.84 -43.70 30.10
C GLY A 66 -35.43 -44.24 30.53
N ASN A 67 -35.35 -45.10 31.57
CA ASN A 67 -34.10 -45.49 32.28
C ASN A 67 -33.71 -46.98 32.15
N PHE A 68 -32.46 -47.33 32.51
CA PHE A 68 -32.12 -48.40 33.49
C PHE A 68 -30.68 -48.26 34.06
N GLU A 69 -30.35 -49.02 35.12
CA GLU A 69 -29.40 -48.64 36.19
C GLU A 69 -28.15 -49.55 36.38
N THR A 70 -26.97 -48.92 36.57
CA THR A 70 -25.98 -49.09 37.69
C THR A 70 -25.17 -50.43 37.91
N PRO A 71 -24.28 -50.59 38.94
CA PRO A 71 -22.82 -50.35 38.79
C PRO A 71 -21.87 -51.40 39.50
N ILE A 72 -20.67 -50.97 39.95
CA ILE A 72 -19.77 -51.48 41.05
C ILE A 72 -18.39 -52.04 40.63
N HIS A 73 -17.27 -51.38 40.99
CA HIS A 73 -16.30 -51.84 42.04
C HIS A 73 -15.17 -50.81 42.34
N GLN A 74 -14.40 -51.04 43.41
CA GLN A 74 -13.50 -50.06 44.08
C GLN A 74 -12.03 -50.54 44.21
N HIS A 75 -11.15 -49.59 44.57
CA HIS A 75 -9.99 -49.66 45.49
C HIS A 75 -8.52 -49.59 45.01
N ARG A 76 -7.87 -48.48 45.43
CA ARG A 76 -6.55 -48.32 46.13
C ARG A 76 -5.37 -49.26 45.84
N ILE A 77 -4.17 -48.67 45.66
CA ILE A 77 -3.01 -48.76 46.60
C ILE A 77 -1.90 -47.72 46.23
N LYS A 78 -0.97 -47.44 47.16
CA LYS A 78 0.13 -46.45 47.09
C LYS A 78 1.45 -47.05 46.56
N ALA A 79 2.37 -46.19 46.07
CA ALA A 79 3.73 -45.97 46.61
C ALA A 79 4.89 -45.88 45.58
N LEU A 80 5.63 -44.77 45.66
CA LEU A 80 7.10 -44.59 45.57
C LEU A 80 7.93 -45.41 44.55
N ASN A 81 8.65 -44.69 43.67
CA ASN A 81 10.10 -44.52 43.82
C ASN A 81 10.64 -43.36 42.95
N GLN A 82 11.58 -42.59 43.51
CA GLN A 82 12.46 -41.70 42.74
C GLN A 82 13.70 -42.50 42.32
N VAL A 83 14.16 -42.31 41.09
CA VAL A 83 15.59 -42.38 40.73
C VAL A 83 15.82 -41.27 39.71
N GLU A 84 16.67 -40.31 40.07
CA GLU A 84 17.30 -39.41 39.10
C GLU A 84 18.44 -40.17 38.44
N ASP A 85 18.58 -40.05 37.12
CA ASP A 85 19.87 -40.28 36.45
C ASP A 85 19.87 -39.53 35.11
N GLU A 86 20.87 -38.67 34.91
CA GLU A 86 20.99 -37.79 33.76
C GLU A 86 21.31 -38.58 32.48
N LYS A 87 20.54 -38.37 31.40
CA LYS A 87 21.01 -38.62 30.04
C LYS A 87 20.64 -37.49 29.11
N LEU A 88 21.63 -37.05 28.34
CA LEU A 88 21.46 -36.11 27.24
C LEU A 88 20.42 -36.65 26.26
N GLU A 89 19.29 -35.98 26.13
CA GLU A 89 18.43 -36.13 24.96
C GLU A 89 18.70 -34.99 23.98
N ASN A 90 19.09 -35.38 22.77
CA ASN A 90 19.16 -34.47 21.63
C ASN A 90 17.81 -33.76 21.46
N SER A 91 17.85 -32.45 21.22
CA SER A 91 16.66 -31.67 20.88
C SER A 91 16.03 -32.16 19.58
N ASN A 92 15.03 -33.03 19.69
CA ASN A 92 14.20 -33.48 18.56
C ASN A 92 13.35 -32.32 18.03
N ALA A 93 13.94 -31.56 17.11
CA ALA A 93 13.27 -30.46 16.39
C ALA A 93 12.36 -30.97 15.25
N ASP A 94 11.48 -31.95 15.53
CA ASP A 94 10.68 -32.64 14.51
C ASP A 94 9.23 -32.99 14.92
N SER A 95 8.67 -32.32 15.94
CA SER A 95 7.29 -32.55 16.41
C SER A 95 6.28 -31.47 15.98
N GLY A 96 6.61 -30.64 14.99
CA GLY A 96 5.77 -29.53 14.54
C GLY A 96 4.57 -29.92 13.67
N TYR A 97 4.58 -31.12 13.08
CA TYR A 97 3.59 -31.55 12.09
C TYR A 97 2.34 -32.23 12.68
N GLU A 98 2.45 -32.86 13.85
CA GLU A 98 1.37 -33.70 14.41
C GLU A 98 0.25 -32.89 15.08
N ASN A 99 0.53 -31.66 15.51
CA ASN A 99 -0.43 -30.77 16.20
C ASN A 99 -1.01 -29.65 15.32
N LEU A 100 -0.73 -29.64 14.00
CA LEU A 100 -1.21 -28.59 13.10
C LEU A 100 -2.62 -28.88 12.58
N GLU A 101 -3.58 -28.00 12.89
CA GLU A 101 -4.96 -28.11 12.40
C GLU A 101 -5.07 -27.74 10.91
N TRP A 102 -4.86 -28.73 10.05
CA TRP A 102 -4.89 -28.56 8.60
C TRP A 102 -6.25 -28.09 8.06
N PRO A 103 -6.29 -27.05 7.21
CA PRO A 103 -7.53 -26.48 6.70
C PRO A 103 -8.17 -27.33 5.61
N SER A 104 -9.43 -27.08 5.33
CA SER A 104 -10.20 -27.64 4.22
C SER A 104 -10.89 -26.54 3.43
N PRO A 105 -11.08 -26.70 2.10
CA PRO A 105 -11.86 -25.75 1.30
C PRO A 105 -13.34 -25.69 1.70
N ASN A 106 -13.79 -26.68 2.48
CA ASN A 106 -15.15 -26.82 2.99
C ASN A 106 -15.27 -26.40 4.47
N ASP A 107 -14.24 -25.81 5.08
CA ASP A 107 -14.32 -25.27 6.45
C ASP A 107 -15.37 -24.14 6.50
N GLU A 108 -16.27 -24.16 7.50
CA GLU A 108 -17.28 -23.09 7.69
C GLU A 108 -16.63 -21.72 7.93
N ILE A 109 -15.51 -21.72 8.66
CA ILE A 109 -14.68 -20.54 8.91
C ILE A 109 -13.39 -20.71 8.08
N PRO A 110 -13.17 -19.88 7.04
CA PRO A 110 -11.95 -19.92 6.26
C PRO A 110 -10.70 -19.77 7.13
N PHE A 111 -9.62 -20.47 6.79
CA PHE A 111 -8.42 -20.57 7.63
C PHE A 111 -7.74 -19.23 7.96
N TRP A 112 -7.95 -18.21 7.14
CA TRP A 112 -7.47 -16.83 7.36
C TRP A 112 -8.41 -15.96 8.22
N LYS A 113 -9.50 -16.53 8.72
CA LYS A 113 -10.45 -15.92 9.67
C LYS A 113 -10.52 -16.65 11.02
N ARG A 114 -9.63 -17.61 11.27
CA ARG A 114 -9.48 -18.24 12.58
C ARG A 114 -8.92 -17.21 13.57
N GLU A 115 -9.06 -17.46 14.88
CA GLU A 115 -8.50 -16.57 15.89
C GLU A 115 -6.97 -16.65 15.89
N PHE A 116 -6.30 -15.49 15.89
CA PHE A 116 -4.84 -15.39 15.98
C PHE A 116 -4.45 -14.72 17.31
N PRO A 117 -3.31 -15.10 17.92
CA PRO A 117 -2.82 -14.44 19.14
C PRO A 117 -2.62 -12.93 18.90
N LEU A 118 -3.04 -12.10 19.87
CA LEU A 118 -2.85 -10.65 19.77
C LEU A 118 -1.35 -10.31 19.66
N LEU A 119 -0.99 -9.60 18.58
CA LEU A 119 0.38 -9.25 18.27
C LEU A 119 0.88 -8.18 19.25
N ASN A 120 1.59 -8.58 20.30
CA ASN A 120 2.26 -7.65 21.21
C ASN A 120 3.57 -7.16 20.58
N ILE A 121 3.46 -6.27 19.58
CA ILE A 121 4.55 -5.71 18.75
C ILE A 121 5.67 -5.08 19.61
N ALA A 122 5.37 -4.71 20.86
CA ALA A 122 6.15 -3.80 21.69
C ALA A 122 7.50 -4.29 22.27
N SER A 123 8.03 -5.47 21.90
CA SER A 123 9.12 -6.09 22.69
C SER A 123 10.40 -6.59 21.99
N ARG A 124 10.53 -6.58 20.65
CA ARG A 124 11.72 -7.17 19.98
C ARG A 124 12.38 -6.38 18.84
N ALA A 125 12.12 -5.08 18.72
CA ALA A 125 12.91 -4.17 17.90
C ALA A 125 13.94 -3.38 18.74
N SER A 126 14.76 -4.08 19.52
CA SER A 126 15.83 -3.48 20.34
C SER A 126 17.09 -4.32 20.26
N SER A 127 18.17 -3.75 19.68
CA SER A 127 19.59 -4.04 20.02
C SER A 127 20.64 -3.38 19.11
N LEU A 128 20.33 -2.89 17.89
CA LEU A 128 21.37 -2.61 16.88
C LEU A 128 21.23 -1.32 16.02
N VAL A 129 20.31 -0.39 16.31
CA VAL A 129 20.27 0.90 15.60
C VAL A 129 21.02 1.95 16.41
N GLU A 130 22.04 2.57 15.82
CA GLU A 130 22.79 3.68 16.44
C GLU A 130 21.93 4.96 16.44
N HIS A 131 22.02 5.72 17.52
CA HIS A 131 21.28 6.98 17.65
C HIS A 131 21.95 8.10 16.86
N ASP A 132 21.15 8.89 16.13
CA ASP A 132 21.66 10.05 15.40
C ASP A 132 22.11 11.17 16.35
N SER A 133 23.19 11.87 15.98
CA SER A 133 23.76 12.95 16.80
C SER A 133 22.96 14.27 16.72
N ASN A 134 22.28 14.53 15.60
CA ASN A 134 21.43 15.72 15.40
C ASN A 134 19.94 15.36 15.55
N LEU A 135 19.50 15.20 16.79
CA LEU A 135 18.09 14.90 17.08
C LEU A 135 17.16 16.02 16.56
N MET A 136 15.96 15.61 16.17
CA MET A 136 14.95 16.47 15.57
C MET A 136 13.58 16.14 16.14
N HIS A 137 12.73 17.15 16.24
CA HIS A 137 11.30 16.96 16.42
C HIS A 137 10.61 17.11 15.06
N ILE A 138 10.00 16.02 14.58
CA ILE A 138 9.40 15.90 13.24
C ILE A 138 7.91 15.59 13.41
N VAL A 139 7.06 16.38 12.76
CA VAL A 139 5.61 16.11 12.70
C VAL A 139 5.24 15.63 11.30
N HIS A 140 4.77 14.39 11.20
CA HIS A 140 4.13 13.90 9.98
C HIS A 140 2.66 14.34 9.95
N VAL A 141 2.19 14.88 8.84
CA VAL A 141 0.78 15.19 8.59
C VAL A 141 0.32 14.31 7.42
N THR A 142 -0.66 13.44 7.66
CA THR A 142 -1.06 12.39 6.69
C THR A 142 -2.58 12.13 6.72
N ALA A 143 -3.09 11.50 5.67
CA ALA A 143 -4.43 10.91 5.62
C ALA A 143 -4.45 9.40 5.98
N GLU A 144 -3.31 8.71 5.90
CA GLU A 144 -3.20 7.28 6.24
C GLU A 144 -2.06 6.99 7.21
N MET A 145 -2.28 6.03 8.10
CA MET A 145 -1.31 5.44 9.03
C MET A 145 -1.73 4.00 9.34
N ALA A 146 -0.84 3.02 9.15
CA ALA A 146 -1.10 1.62 9.45
C ALA A 146 -0.99 1.31 10.96
N PRO A 147 -1.73 0.31 11.49
CA PRO A 147 -2.83 -0.43 10.83
C PRO A 147 -4.17 0.34 10.84
N LEU A 148 -4.22 1.51 11.48
CA LEU A 148 -5.44 2.19 11.91
C LEU A 148 -6.29 2.78 10.75
N ALA A 149 -5.65 3.49 9.83
CA ALA A 149 -6.27 4.15 8.68
C ALA A 149 -5.42 3.83 7.43
N LYS A 150 -5.71 2.72 6.75
CA LYS A 150 -4.91 2.22 5.62
C LYS A 150 -5.82 1.85 4.44
N VAL A 151 -5.46 2.34 3.25
CA VAL A 151 -6.12 2.04 1.97
C VAL A 151 -5.09 1.69 0.89
N GLY A 152 -3.91 2.30 0.93
CA GLY A 152 -2.78 2.02 0.06
C GLY A 152 -1.49 1.78 0.85
N GLY A 153 -0.35 1.96 0.18
CA GLY A 153 0.97 1.86 0.82
C GLY A 153 1.36 3.09 1.65
N LEU A 154 0.62 4.20 1.54
CA LEU A 154 0.89 5.44 2.30
C LEU A 154 0.91 5.17 3.82
N GLY A 155 -0.09 4.45 4.32
CA GLY A 155 -0.17 4.11 5.74
C GLY A 155 1.00 3.26 6.24
N ASP A 156 1.47 2.31 5.42
CA ASP A 156 2.65 1.50 5.73
C ASP A 156 3.93 2.35 5.78
N VAL A 157 4.08 3.29 4.85
CA VAL A 157 5.23 4.21 4.77
C VAL A 157 5.31 5.12 5.99
N VAL A 158 4.21 5.80 6.36
CA VAL A 158 4.21 6.71 7.52
C VAL A 158 4.59 5.94 8.79
N THR A 159 4.02 4.75 8.98
CA THR A 159 4.26 3.93 10.18
C THR A 159 5.69 3.41 10.25
N GLY A 160 6.21 2.90 9.13
CA GLY A 160 7.57 2.38 9.05
C GLY A 160 8.64 3.46 9.21
N LEU A 161 8.48 4.59 8.49
CA LEU A 161 9.39 5.73 8.58
C LEU A 161 9.37 6.36 9.98
N ALA A 162 8.18 6.61 10.55
CA ALA A 162 8.06 7.16 11.90
C ALA A 162 8.74 6.26 12.94
N ARG A 163 8.51 4.93 12.89
CA ARG A 163 9.17 3.99 13.81
C ARG A 163 10.69 3.98 13.63
N ALA A 164 11.18 3.98 12.39
CA ALA A 164 12.61 4.00 12.13
C ALA A 164 13.28 5.29 12.65
N CYS A 165 12.65 6.45 12.48
CA CYS A 165 13.15 7.70 13.05
C CYS A 165 13.11 7.71 14.59
N ILE A 166 12.09 7.12 15.23
CA ILE A 166 12.05 6.93 16.70
C ILE A 166 13.21 6.03 17.16
N LEU A 167 13.48 4.92 16.46
CA LEU A 167 14.60 4.02 16.79
C LEU A 167 15.97 4.69 16.65
N ARG A 168 16.11 5.68 15.75
CA ARG A 168 17.29 6.54 15.63
C ARG A 168 17.32 7.68 16.67
N GLY A 169 16.26 7.87 17.46
CA GLY A 169 16.19 8.81 18.60
C GLY A 169 15.44 10.12 18.34
N HIS A 170 14.84 10.31 17.18
CA HIS A 170 14.07 11.53 16.88
C HIS A 170 12.72 11.57 17.62
N ASP A 171 12.26 12.76 18.01
CA ASP A 171 10.91 12.96 18.55
C ASP A 171 9.92 13.02 17.39
N ILE A 172 9.10 11.98 17.24
CA ILE A 172 8.15 11.85 16.14
C ILE A 172 6.72 11.97 16.64
N LEU A 173 5.93 12.77 15.92
CA LEU A 173 4.49 12.90 16.12
C LEU A 173 3.78 12.73 14.77
N VAL A 174 2.72 11.93 14.72
CA VAL A 174 1.85 11.84 13.54
C VAL A 174 0.56 12.61 13.81
N MET A 175 0.13 13.46 12.89
CA MET A 175 -1.19 14.08 12.89
C MET A 175 -2.06 13.38 11.84
N LEU A 176 -3.22 12.90 12.28
CA LEU A 176 -4.17 12.11 11.47
C LEU A 176 -5.60 12.64 11.70
N PRO A 177 -6.49 12.62 10.70
CA PRO A 177 -7.90 12.89 10.94
C PRO A 177 -8.53 11.82 11.85
N PHE A 178 -9.44 12.22 12.75
CA PHE A 178 -10.18 11.25 13.57
C PHE A 178 -11.38 10.68 12.78
N TYR A 179 -11.07 9.84 11.79
CA TYR A 179 -12.08 9.15 11.00
C TYR A 179 -13.01 8.30 11.89
N GLU A 180 -14.29 8.28 11.57
CA GLU A 180 -15.30 7.51 12.33
C GLU A 180 -15.08 5.99 12.22
N CYS A 181 -14.57 5.51 11.08
CA CYS A 181 -14.43 4.09 10.77
C CYS A 181 -13.19 3.40 11.36
N ILE A 182 -12.29 4.11 12.04
CA ILE A 182 -11.03 3.50 12.51
C ILE A 182 -11.25 2.63 13.77
N PRO A 183 -10.56 1.49 13.89
CA PRO A 183 -10.65 0.62 15.06
C PRO A 183 -10.02 1.28 16.28
N LYS A 184 -10.82 2.02 17.05
CA LYS A 184 -10.37 2.76 18.26
C LYS A 184 -9.67 1.89 19.31
N HIS A 185 -9.93 0.59 19.33
CA HIS A 185 -9.27 -0.37 20.23
C HIS A 185 -7.78 -0.61 19.87
N CYS A 186 -7.32 -0.21 18.68
CA CYS A 186 -5.91 -0.24 18.29
C CYS A 186 -5.14 1.01 18.74
N ILE A 187 -5.77 1.93 19.48
CA ILE A 187 -5.16 3.17 19.98
C ILE A 187 -4.94 3.04 21.49
N ASN A 188 -3.68 2.99 21.90
CA ASN A 188 -3.31 3.02 23.31
C ASN A 188 -3.41 4.46 23.85
N ASN A 189 -3.77 4.59 25.13
CA ASN A 189 -3.75 5.87 25.88
C ASN A 189 -4.50 7.03 25.17
N LEU A 190 -5.65 6.73 24.55
CA LEU A 190 -6.47 7.72 23.85
C LEU A 190 -7.13 8.72 24.82
N GLU A 191 -6.71 9.99 24.76
CA GLU A 191 -7.12 11.07 25.66
C GLU A 191 -7.42 12.36 24.88
N LEU A 192 -8.47 13.10 25.26
CA LEU A 192 -8.72 14.45 24.74
C LEU A 192 -7.77 15.44 25.41
N ILE A 193 -6.79 15.98 24.67
CA ILE A 193 -5.77 16.89 25.24
C ILE A 193 -6.10 18.37 25.06
N ASN A 194 -6.79 18.75 23.97
CA ASN A 194 -7.13 20.14 23.68
C ASN A 194 -8.45 20.23 22.90
N THR A 195 -9.22 21.28 23.14
CA THR A 195 -10.27 21.77 22.24
C THR A 195 -9.89 23.18 21.81
N TYR A 196 -9.92 23.45 20.51
CA TYR A 196 -9.57 24.73 19.90
C TYR A 196 -10.53 25.02 18.74
N ASN A 197 -10.49 26.24 18.19
CA ASN A 197 -11.29 26.59 17.02
C ASN A 197 -10.41 26.57 15.77
N SER A 198 -10.87 25.89 14.73
CA SER A 198 -10.23 25.84 13.42
C SER A 198 -11.13 26.52 12.39
N TYR A 199 -10.58 27.32 11.48
CA TYR A 199 -11.39 28.06 10.51
C TYR A 199 -11.90 27.16 9.36
N HIS A 200 -13.13 27.41 8.93
CA HIS A 200 -13.71 26.88 7.71
C HIS A 200 -14.74 27.86 7.11
N ASP A 201 -14.54 28.29 5.86
CA ASP A 201 -15.56 28.99 5.05
C ASP A 201 -16.30 30.10 5.82
N GLY A 202 -15.54 31.08 6.33
CA GLY A 202 -16.05 32.21 7.13
C GLY A 202 -16.37 31.91 8.60
N ASN A 203 -16.31 30.65 9.04
CA ASN A 203 -16.72 30.22 10.38
C ASN A 203 -15.54 29.66 11.20
N TRP A 204 -15.67 29.71 12.53
CA TRP A 204 -14.76 29.05 13.47
C TRP A 204 -15.40 27.76 14.00
N VAL A 205 -14.80 26.62 13.67
CA VAL A 205 -15.31 25.28 13.98
C VAL A 205 -14.61 24.72 15.22
N PRO A 206 -15.34 24.42 16.32
CA PRO A 206 -14.81 23.68 17.46
C PRO A 206 -14.19 22.35 17.01
N THR A 207 -12.94 22.14 17.41
CA THR A 207 -12.10 21.03 16.97
C THR A 207 -11.40 20.43 18.18
N ASN A 208 -11.56 19.14 18.36
CA ASN A 208 -10.92 18.35 19.40
C ASN A 208 -9.62 17.74 18.86
N ALA A 209 -8.56 17.84 19.65
CA ALA A 209 -7.32 17.11 19.43
C ALA A 209 -7.18 16.04 20.52
N TYR A 210 -7.21 14.77 20.12
CA TYR A 210 -6.96 13.66 21.02
C TYR A 210 -5.52 13.17 20.82
N ARG A 211 -4.82 12.88 21.91
CA ARG A 211 -3.54 12.18 21.87
C ARG A 211 -3.80 10.69 22.03
N GLY A 212 -3.02 9.87 21.33
CA GLY A 212 -2.95 8.43 21.55
C GLY A 212 -1.64 7.88 21.02
N GLU A 213 -1.51 6.56 21.05
CA GLU A 213 -0.32 5.85 20.58
C GLU A 213 -0.73 4.65 19.73
N VAL A 214 -0.12 4.53 18.56
CA VAL A 214 -0.43 3.50 17.56
C VAL A 214 0.88 2.86 17.13
N SER A 215 1.04 1.55 17.34
CA SER A 215 2.29 0.84 17.06
C SER A 215 3.54 1.48 17.71
N ASN A 216 3.38 1.97 18.95
CA ASN A 216 4.36 2.72 19.74
C ASN A 216 4.79 4.08 19.15
N ILE A 217 4.00 4.64 18.23
CA ILE A 217 4.20 5.97 17.64
C ILE A 217 3.17 6.94 18.24
N PRO A 218 3.58 8.12 18.75
CA PRO A 218 2.65 9.16 19.22
C PRO A 218 1.79 9.72 18.07
N VAL A 219 0.47 9.79 18.28
CA VAL A 219 -0.50 10.31 17.29
C VAL A 219 -1.38 11.39 17.92
N ILE A 220 -1.63 12.47 17.16
CA ILE A 220 -2.72 13.43 17.41
C ILE A 220 -3.83 13.21 16.40
N PHE A 221 -5.03 12.91 16.89
CA PHE A 221 -6.26 12.76 16.12
C PHE A 221 -7.05 14.06 16.12
N ILE A 222 -7.34 14.60 14.93
CA ILE A 222 -8.09 15.84 14.76
C ILE A 222 -9.56 15.53 14.45
N GLU A 223 -10.47 15.87 15.37
CA GLU A 223 -11.93 15.69 15.22
C GLU A 223 -12.65 17.06 15.21
N PRO A 224 -13.16 17.52 14.06
CA PRO A 224 -13.99 18.72 14.01
C PRO A 224 -15.46 18.45 14.30
N SER A 225 -16.15 19.45 14.86
CA SER A 225 -17.59 19.38 15.15
C SER A 225 -18.47 19.50 13.90
N ASN A 226 -17.92 19.79 12.72
CA ASN A 226 -18.66 20.00 11.46
C ASN A 226 -18.94 18.71 10.66
N HIS A 227 -18.76 17.53 11.28
CA HIS A 227 -18.99 16.21 10.68
C HIS A 227 -18.07 15.84 9.50
N PHE A 228 -16.94 16.52 9.29
CA PHE A 228 -15.88 15.96 8.45
C PHE A 228 -15.33 14.65 9.03
N PHE A 229 -14.83 13.78 8.15
CA PHE A 229 -14.27 12.45 8.48
C PHE A 229 -15.28 11.44 9.08
N LYS A 230 -16.59 11.66 8.89
CA LYS A 230 -17.66 10.71 9.25
C LYS A 230 -18.00 9.73 8.11
N GLY A 231 -18.50 8.55 8.45
CA GLY A 231 -18.81 7.45 7.53
C GLY A 231 -17.85 6.25 7.62
N HIS A 232 -18.06 5.28 6.72
CA HIS A 232 -17.51 3.92 6.82
C HIS A 232 -16.15 3.71 6.10
N SER A 233 -15.52 4.78 5.59
CA SER A 233 -14.27 4.69 4.82
C SER A 233 -13.39 5.94 4.95
N ILE A 234 -12.07 5.73 4.85
CA ILE A 234 -11.03 6.77 4.91
C ILE A 234 -11.09 7.71 3.70
N TYR A 235 -11.45 7.18 2.53
CA TYR A 235 -11.75 7.94 1.32
C TYR A 235 -13.19 7.67 0.87
N GLY A 236 -13.83 8.65 0.25
CA GLY A 236 -15.23 8.59 -0.19
C GLY A 236 -16.24 8.40 0.95
N GLY A 237 -15.94 8.91 2.15
CA GLY A 237 -16.85 8.88 3.30
C GLY A 237 -18.06 9.81 3.12
N SER A 238 -18.82 10.04 4.20
CA SER A 238 -20.05 10.86 4.16
C SER A 238 -19.77 12.37 4.22
N TYR A 239 -18.71 12.84 3.55
CA TYR A 239 -18.23 14.21 3.55
C TYR A 239 -17.58 14.59 2.21
N ASN A 240 -17.42 15.90 1.97
CA ASN A 240 -16.61 16.40 0.85
C ASN A 240 -15.13 16.26 1.20
N GLU A 241 -14.44 15.31 0.56
CA GLU A 241 -13.03 14.98 0.84
C GLU A 241 -12.10 16.19 0.69
N LEU A 242 -12.23 16.93 -0.41
CA LEU A 242 -11.38 18.09 -0.70
C LEU A 242 -11.50 19.14 0.42
N GLU A 243 -12.72 19.47 0.81
CA GLU A 243 -12.98 20.48 1.85
C GLU A 243 -12.55 19.99 3.23
N ALA A 244 -12.72 18.71 3.53
CA ALA A 244 -12.26 18.10 4.77
C ALA A 244 -10.72 18.09 4.88
N TYR A 245 -10.00 17.77 3.80
CA TYR A 245 -8.55 17.75 3.78
C TYR A 245 -7.92 19.16 3.76
N LEU A 246 -8.55 20.13 3.09
CA LEU A 246 -8.22 21.56 3.22
C LEU A 246 -8.38 22.05 4.67
N PHE A 247 -9.50 21.69 5.30
CA PHE A 247 -9.75 22.00 6.71
C PHE A 247 -8.72 21.35 7.62
N PHE A 248 -8.46 20.04 7.46
CA PHE A 248 -7.50 19.30 8.29
C PHE A 248 -6.08 19.86 8.18
N SER A 249 -5.65 20.22 6.97
CA SER A 249 -4.36 20.89 6.73
C SER A 249 -4.22 22.17 7.56
N ARG A 250 -5.29 22.98 7.62
CA ARG A 250 -5.32 24.19 8.44
C ARG A 250 -5.42 23.87 9.94
N ALA A 251 -6.31 22.97 10.32
CA ALA A 251 -6.53 22.55 11.70
C ALA A 251 -5.24 22.03 12.37
N CYS A 252 -4.37 21.34 11.62
CA CYS A 252 -3.08 20.89 12.13
C CYS A 252 -2.15 22.06 12.49
N LEU A 253 -2.07 23.09 11.64
CA LEU A 253 -1.29 24.29 11.91
C LEU A 253 -1.91 25.11 13.06
N GLU A 254 -3.23 25.21 13.14
CA GLU A 254 -3.90 25.89 14.26
C GLU A 254 -3.69 25.16 15.60
N TRP A 255 -3.63 23.83 15.59
CA TRP A 255 -3.23 23.05 16.78
C TRP A 255 -1.77 23.31 17.18
N MET A 256 -0.83 23.32 16.23
CA MET A 256 0.58 23.69 16.50
C MET A 256 0.68 25.11 17.08
N GLN A 257 -0.09 26.06 16.55
CA GLN A 257 -0.15 27.43 17.06
C GLN A 257 -0.68 27.50 18.49
N VAL A 258 -1.82 26.89 18.80
CA VAL A 258 -2.42 26.99 20.15
C VAL A 258 -1.64 26.22 21.23
N THR A 259 -0.91 25.17 20.85
CA THR A 259 -0.03 24.42 21.75
C THR A 259 1.39 25.00 21.83
N GLY A 260 1.74 25.96 20.97
CA GLY A 260 3.10 26.48 20.82
C GLY A 260 4.11 25.45 20.25
N LYS A 261 3.64 24.31 19.73
CA LYS A 261 4.50 23.21 19.27
C LYS A 261 5.12 23.56 17.92
N GLN A 262 6.44 23.80 17.91
CA GLN A 262 7.20 24.15 16.70
C GLN A 262 8.24 23.07 16.37
N PRO A 263 7.93 22.13 15.45
CA PRO A 263 8.91 21.15 14.98
C PRO A 263 10.07 21.76 14.19
N ASP A 264 11.13 20.96 14.03
CA ASP A 264 12.16 21.21 13.02
C ASP A 264 11.58 20.98 11.61
N ILE A 265 10.82 19.89 11.45
CA ILE A 265 10.24 19.47 10.17
C ILE A 265 8.72 19.24 10.31
N ILE A 266 7.96 19.80 9.37
CA ILE A 266 6.60 19.34 9.06
C ILE A 266 6.69 18.48 7.79
N HIS A 267 6.47 17.18 7.91
CA HIS A 267 6.49 16.25 6.78
C HIS A 267 5.06 15.98 6.33
N VAL A 268 4.70 16.49 5.16
CA VAL A 268 3.37 16.32 4.55
C VAL A 268 3.41 15.18 3.54
N HIS A 269 2.33 14.42 3.46
CA HIS A 269 2.21 13.29 2.53
C HIS A 269 0.99 13.45 1.63
N GLU A 270 1.21 13.28 0.33
CA GLU A 270 0.19 13.34 -0.72
C GLU A 270 -0.60 14.66 -0.82
N TRP A 271 -1.48 14.72 -1.81
CA TRP A 271 -2.30 15.91 -2.08
C TRP A 271 -3.21 16.32 -0.90
N GLN A 272 -3.66 15.37 -0.07
CA GLN A 272 -4.55 15.60 1.06
C GLN A 272 -3.96 16.59 2.09
N THR A 273 -2.63 16.60 2.22
CA THR A 273 -1.94 17.48 3.18
C THR A 273 -1.03 18.50 2.49
N SER A 274 -1.01 18.51 1.15
CA SER A 274 -0.24 19.45 0.35
C SER A 274 -0.70 20.92 0.47
N ALA A 275 -1.85 21.20 1.12
CA ALA A 275 -2.27 22.57 1.45
C ALA A 275 -1.50 23.17 2.64
N VAL A 276 -0.96 22.33 3.54
CA VAL A 276 -0.15 22.74 4.71
C VAL A 276 1.01 23.67 4.34
N PRO A 277 1.90 23.38 3.35
CA PRO A 277 2.98 24.30 2.98
C PRO A 277 2.50 25.67 2.50
N LEU A 278 1.38 25.78 1.77
CA LEU A 278 0.86 27.08 1.33
C LEU A 278 0.34 27.90 2.52
N LEU A 279 -0.48 27.27 3.38
CA LEU A 279 -0.97 27.85 4.63
C LEU A 279 0.16 28.26 5.56
N TYR A 280 1.21 27.44 5.65
CA TYR A 280 2.38 27.71 6.48
C TYR A 280 3.10 28.98 6.03
N TRP A 281 3.55 29.04 4.78
CA TRP A 281 4.36 30.16 4.30
C TRP A 281 3.59 31.47 4.15
N ASP A 282 2.36 31.44 3.63
CA ASP A 282 1.61 32.66 3.33
C ASP A 282 0.77 33.15 4.53
N MET A 283 0.70 32.40 5.64
CA MET A 283 -0.05 32.79 6.85
C MET A 283 0.66 32.45 8.17
N TYR A 284 0.79 31.17 8.54
CA TYR A 284 1.24 30.80 9.91
C TYR A 284 2.69 31.20 10.24
N ARG A 285 3.55 31.30 9.22
CA ARG A 285 4.95 31.72 9.37
C ARG A 285 5.10 33.15 9.90
N TYR A 286 4.14 34.01 9.58
CA TYR A 286 4.08 35.39 10.05
C TYR A 286 3.33 35.53 11.39
N LEU A 287 2.38 34.62 11.68
CA LEU A 287 1.57 34.68 12.89
C LEU A 287 2.30 34.14 14.13
N SER A 288 2.90 32.95 14.08
CA SER A 288 3.36 32.26 15.29
C SER A 288 4.33 31.10 15.08
N ILE A 289 4.24 30.37 13.97
CA ILE A 289 5.00 29.14 13.75
C ILE A 289 6.23 29.47 12.90
N GLN A 290 7.37 29.73 13.54
CA GLN A 290 8.53 30.35 12.88
C GLN A 290 9.68 29.40 12.54
N LYS A 291 9.81 28.31 13.30
CA LYS A 291 10.91 27.33 13.18
C LYS A 291 10.81 26.36 11.99
N PRO A 292 9.65 25.75 11.69
CA PRO A 292 9.63 24.56 10.85
C PRO A 292 10.07 24.76 9.40
N ARG A 293 10.56 23.67 8.82
CA ARG A 293 10.73 23.48 7.38
C ARG A 293 9.73 22.44 6.91
N VAL A 294 9.25 22.55 5.67
CA VAL A 294 8.22 21.65 5.14
C VAL A 294 8.82 20.70 4.11
N VAL A 295 8.61 19.40 4.28
CA VAL A 295 8.99 18.36 3.31
C VAL A 295 7.73 17.68 2.81
N LEU A 296 7.60 17.50 1.50
CA LEU A 296 6.50 16.77 0.88
C LEU A 296 6.98 15.40 0.41
N THR A 297 6.23 14.33 0.67
CA THR A 297 6.38 13.06 -0.07
C THR A 297 5.16 12.76 -0.93
N ILE A 298 5.44 12.48 -2.20
CA ILE A 298 4.47 12.08 -3.22
C ILE A 298 4.64 10.59 -3.48
N HIS A 299 3.61 9.82 -3.15
CA HIS A 299 3.56 8.36 -3.25
C HIS A 299 2.92 7.90 -4.57
N ASN A 300 2.10 8.73 -5.22
CA ASN A 300 1.52 8.48 -6.53
C ASN A 300 1.15 9.79 -7.26
N MET A 301 1.74 10.03 -8.43
CA MET A 301 1.48 11.26 -9.22
C MET A 301 0.09 11.36 -9.87
N GLU A 302 -0.76 10.32 -9.83
CA GLU A 302 -2.10 10.39 -10.42
C GLU A 302 -3.13 11.19 -9.60
N HIS A 303 -2.83 11.56 -8.35
CA HIS A 303 -3.79 12.20 -7.46
C HIS A 303 -3.39 13.65 -7.13
N TYR A 304 -3.90 14.59 -7.92
CA TYR A 304 -3.45 15.98 -7.92
C TYR A 304 -4.04 16.90 -6.83
N GLY A 305 -5.06 16.43 -6.08
CA GLY A 305 -5.85 17.26 -5.17
C GLY A 305 -6.46 18.47 -5.88
N GLU A 306 -7.41 18.22 -6.78
CA GLU A 306 -7.96 19.24 -7.65
C GLU A 306 -9.02 20.09 -6.95
N CYS A 307 -8.92 21.42 -7.08
CA CYS A 307 -9.92 22.36 -6.58
C CYS A 307 -10.07 23.59 -7.49
N ASN A 308 -11.16 24.35 -7.34
CA ASN A 308 -11.24 25.71 -7.85
C ASN A 308 -10.77 26.73 -6.80
N LYS A 309 -10.79 28.02 -7.17
CA LYS A 309 -10.34 29.13 -6.32
C LYS A 309 -11.23 29.29 -5.08
N GLU A 310 -12.54 29.14 -5.25
CA GLU A 310 -13.54 29.30 -4.18
C GLU A 310 -13.43 28.19 -3.13
N GLN A 311 -13.24 26.94 -3.56
CA GLN A 311 -12.98 25.80 -2.69
C GLN A 311 -11.68 25.97 -1.92
N PHE A 312 -10.60 26.43 -2.57
CA PHE A 312 -9.36 26.74 -1.87
C PHE A 312 -9.57 27.84 -0.82
N SER A 313 -10.34 28.88 -1.15
CA SER A 313 -10.65 29.98 -0.23
C SER A 313 -11.37 29.57 1.05
N LYS A 314 -11.98 28.38 1.11
CA LYS A 314 -12.56 27.83 2.35
C LYS A 314 -11.53 27.55 3.44
N CYS A 315 -10.25 27.41 3.11
CA CYS A 315 -9.16 27.36 4.10
C CYS A 315 -8.70 28.75 4.57
N GLY A 316 -9.30 29.84 4.06
CA GLY A 316 -9.08 31.22 4.53
C GLY A 316 -7.89 31.95 3.91
N LEU A 317 -7.26 31.37 2.88
CA LEU A 317 -6.36 32.07 1.95
C LEU A 317 -7.19 32.60 0.77
N ASP A 318 -6.77 33.67 0.08
CA ASP A 318 -7.43 34.07 -1.17
C ASP A 318 -6.97 33.17 -2.32
N GLY A 319 -7.82 32.23 -2.73
CA GLY A 319 -7.57 31.30 -3.84
C GLY A 319 -7.28 31.97 -5.19
N SER A 320 -7.72 33.22 -5.41
CA SER A 320 -7.39 33.95 -6.64
C SER A 320 -5.87 34.19 -6.78
N LEU A 321 -5.17 34.37 -5.65
CA LEU A 321 -3.72 34.60 -5.59
C LEU A 321 -2.87 33.36 -5.94
N TYR A 322 -3.50 32.19 -6.14
CA TYR A 322 -2.82 30.92 -6.46
C TYR A 322 -3.06 30.45 -7.91
N GLY A 323 -3.88 31.19 -8.67
CA GLY A 323 -4.20 30.94 -10.08
C GLY A 323 -3.07 31.28 -11.06
N SER A 324 -1.82 30.91 -10.76
CA SER A 324 -0.65 31.07 -11.64
C SER A 324 0.21 29.81 -11.67
N GLU A 325 0.94 29.60 -12.79
CA GLU A 325 1.86 28.45 -12.98
C GLU A 325 3.00 28.41 -11.98
N GLU A 326 3.35 29.57 -11.41
CA GLU A 326 4.34 29.72 -10.36
C GLU A 326 3.84 29.22 -9.00
N LYS A 327 2.52 29.01 -8.85
CA LYS A 327 1.86 28.59 -7.61
C LYS A 327 1.12 27.25 -7.76
N ALA A 328 -0.20 27.26 -7.96
CA ALA A 328 -1.03 26.05 -7.88
C ALA A 328 -1.63 25.58 -9.22
N VAL A 329 -1.37 26.28 -10.34
CA VAL A 329 -1.81 25.86 -11.70
C VAL A 329 -0.86 24.80 -12.25
N ASP A 330 -1.41 23.69 -12.75
CA ASP A 330 -0.66 22.58 -13.36
C ASP A 330 -0.87 22.48 -14.89
N ASP A 331 -0.19 21.53 -15.55
CA ASP A 331 -0.21 21.39 -17.01
C ASP A 331 -1.59 20.99 -17.57
N ARG A 332 -2.54 20.54 -16.73
CA ARG A 332 -3.93 20.22 -17.14
C ARG A 332 -4.78 21.48 -17.27
N THR A 333 -4.37 22.56 -16.60
CA THR A 333 -5.10 23.82 -16.46
C THR A 333 -4.76 24.79 -17.59
N ILE A 334 -3.47 24.82 -17.98
CA ILE A 334 -2.92 25.72 -19.00
C ILE A 334 -3.66 25.53 -20.34
N GLY A 335 -4.28 26.61 -20.84
CA GLY A 335 -5.02 26.61 -22.11
C GLY A 335 -6.42 25.96 -22.10
N HIS A 336 -6.86 25.36 -20.99
CA HIS A 336 -8.13 24.61 -20.94
C HIS A 336 -9.12 25.08 -19.87
N ASN A 337 -8.68 25.39 -18.64
CA ASN A 337 -9.57 25.83 -17.57
C ASN A 337 -8.83 26.66 -16.50
N PRO A 338 -8.66 27.98 -16.64
CA PRO A 338 -7.80 28.83 -15.80
C PRO A 338 -8.29 29.05 -14.35
N GLU A 339 -9.33 28.34 -13.92
CA GLU A 339 -9.84 28.35 -12.54
C GLU A 339 -9.44 27.11 -11.73
N ARG A 340 -8.92 26.06 -12.39
CA ARG A 340 -8.46 24.83 -11.75
C ARG A 340 -7.09 25.01 -11.10
N LEU A 341 -7.00 24.64 -9.83
CA LEU A 341 -5.78 24.52 -9.04
C LEU A 341 -5.50 23.03 -8.72
N SER A 342 -4.24 22.71 -8.43
CA SER A 342 -3.79 21.45 -7.85
C SER A 342 -3.10 21.72 -6.51
N LEU A 343 -3.61 21.11 -5.45
CA LEU A 343 -3.00 21.14 -4.13
C LEU A 343 -1.61 20.50 -4.16
N LEU A 344 -1.45 19.38 -4.88
CA LEU A 344 -0.15 18.70 -5.01
C LEU A 344 0.91 19.59 -5.69
N LYS A 345 0.54 20.30 -6.77
CA LYS A 345 1.37 21.33 -7.42
C LYS A 345 1.76 22.43 -6.44
N GLY A 346 0.80 22.96 -5.68
CA GLY A 346 1.07 23.94 -4.61
C GLY A 346 2.05 23.39 -3.57
N GLY A 347 1.87 22.14 -3.14
CA GLY A 347 2.77 21.44 -2.23
C GLY A 347 4.21 21.35 -2.76
N ILE A 348 4.39 21.02 -4.04
CA ILE A 348 5.71 20.97 -4.70
C ILE A 348 6.37 22.37 -4.70
N VAL A 349 5.62 23.41 -5.04
CA VAL A 349 6.14 24.79 -5.08
C VAL A 349 6.58 25.26 -3.69
N TYR A 350 5.73 25.07 -2.67
CA TYR A 350 5.91 25.67 -1.34
C TYR A 350 6.73 24.81 -0.35
N SER A 351 6.98 23.53 -0.61
CA SER A 351 7.85 22.71 0.27
C SER A 351 9.33 23.04 0.09
N ASN A 352 10.13 22.92 1.17
CA ASN A 352 11.60 23.07 1.12
C ASN A 352 12.28 21.90 0.40
N ALA A 353 11.76 20.68 0.59
CA ALA A 353 12.15 19.50 -0.18
C ALA A 353 10.91 18.70 -0.61
N VAL A 354 11.06 17.98 -1.72
CA VAL A 354 10.04 17.11 -2.30
C VAL A 354 10.67 15.74 -2.52
N VAL A 355 9.99 14.69 -2.09
CA VAL A 355 10.44 13.30 -2.22
C VAL A 355 9.41 12.52 -3.00
N THR A 356 9.83 11.63 -3.89
CA THR A 356 9.01 10.51 -4.33
C THR A 356 9.67 9.18 -3.97
N VAL A 357 8.88 8.11 -4.04
CA VAL A 357 9.17 6.83 -3.39
C VAL A 357 10.10 5.90 -4.19
N SER A 358 10.89 6.42 -5.13
CA SER A 358 11.86 5.68 -5.96
C SER A 358 12.78 6.60 -6.80
N PRO A 359 14.08 6.29 -6.92
CA PRO A 359 14.99 6.92 -7.89
C PRO A 359 14.59 6.79 -9.36
N THR A 360 14.07 5.65 -9.80
CA THR A 360 13.62 5.47 -11.19
C THR A 360 12.27 6.16 -11.43
N TYR A 361 11.33 6.12 -10.48
CA TYR A 361 10.07 6.83 -10.59
C TYR A 361 10.28 8.36 -10.61
N LEU A 362 11.28 8.89 -9.89
CA LEU A 362 11.70 10.29 -10.05
C LEU A 362 12.07 10.62 -11.51
N LYS A 363 12.79 9.73 -12.20
CA LYS A 363 13.17 9.93 -13.62
C LYS A 363 11.95 9.84 -14.54
N GLU A 364 11.09 8.83 -14.34
CA GLU A 364 9.85 8.65 -15.11
C GLU A 364 8.91 9.87 -14.99
N THR A 365 8.78 10.44 -13.78
CA THR A 365 7.91 11.58 -13.47
C THR A 365 8.49 12.94 -13.88
N LEU A 366 9.81 13.04 -14.06
CA LEU A 366 10.43 14.19 -14.74
C LEU A 366 10.19 14.17 -16.26
N CYS A 367 9.96 13.00 -16.85
CA CYS A 367 9.75 12.85 -18.30
C CYS A 367 8.28 12.80 -18.72
N SER A 368 7.33 12.63 -17.80
CA SER A 368 5.92 12.38 -18.13
C SER A 368 4.94 12.76 -17.02
N GLY A 369 3.67 12.94 -17.40
CA GLY A 369 2.59 13.34 -16.48
C GLY A 369 2.43 14.86 -16.35
N TRP A 370 1.31 15.27 -15.75
CA TRP A 370 0.86 16.68 -15.73
C TRP A 370 1.58 17.59 -14.72
N LEU A 371 2.55 17.05 -14.00
CA LEU A 371 3.43 17.78 -13.09
C LEU A 371 4.88 17.80 -13.59
N ALA A 372 5.18 17.21 -14.77
CA ALA A 372 6.55 17.12 -15.28
C ALA A 372 7.21 18.50 -15.44
N SER A 373 6.50 19.49 -15.99
CA SER A 373 7.01 20.88 -16.12
C SER A 373 7.43 21.48 -14.77
N THR A 374 6.68 21.14 -13.72
CA THR A 374 6.84 21.63 -12.36
C THR A 374 7.98 20.92 -11.65
N LEU A 375 8.05 19.59 -11.77
CA LEU A 375 9.13 18.78 -11.20
C LEU A 375 10.47 19.12 -11.86
N ILE A 376 10.51 19.40 -13.17
CA ILE A 376 11.70 19.91 -13.86
C ILE A 376 12.13 21.28 -13.30
N ARG A 377 11.18 22.18 -13.04
CA ARG A 377 11.44 23.53 -12.49
C ARG A 377 11.96 23.47 -11.05
N HIS A 378 11.57 22.45 -10.28
CA HIS A 378 11.95 22.25 -8.88
C HIS A 378 12.86 21.02 -8.66
N ARG A 379 13.58 20.59 -9.69
CA ARG A 379 14.40 19.36 -9.66
C ARG A 379 15.53 19.41 -8.64
N ASP A 380 15.98 20.61 -8.29
CA ASP A 380 17.01 20.92 -7.30
C ASP A 380 16.61 20.49 -5.88
N LYS A 381 15.31 20.47 -5.59
CA LYS A 381 14.75 20.02 -4.32
C LYS A 381 13.91 18.74 -4.44
N TYR A 382 14.00 18.02 -5.56
CA TYR A 382 13.25 16.78 -5.82
C TYR A 382 14.15 15.55 -5.72
N SER A 383 13.82 14.63 -4.81
CA SER A 383 14.60 13.42 -4.52
C SER A 383 13.78 12.14 -4.65
N GLY A 384 14.43 11.03 -4.99
CA GLY A 384 13.82 9.71 -5.09
C GLY A 384 14.39 8.79 -4.01
N ILE A 385 13.58 8.39 -3.04
CA ILE A 385 13.97 7.50 -1.93
C ILE A 385 13.05 6.29 -1.93
N LEU A 386 13.60 5.07 -2.02
CA LEU A 386 12.80 3.84 -1.93
C LEU A 386 12.18 3.70 -0.55
N ASN A 387 10.92 3.25 -0.51
CA ASN A 387 10.29 2.83 0.74
C ASN A 387 10.98 1.58 1.30
N GLY A 388 10.98 1.43 2.62
CA GLY A 388 11.24 0.14 3.27
C GLY A 388 9.96 -0.68 3.46
N ILE A 389 10.11 -1.88 4.01
CA ILE A 389 9.03 -2.67 4.61
C ILE A 389 9.17 -2.70 6.14
N ASP A 390 8.05 -2.78 6.86
CA ASP A 390 8.08 -3.04 8.31
C ASP A 390 8.48 -4.50 8.56
N THR A 391 9.77 -4.74 8.82
CA THR A 391 10.32 -6.07 9.10
C THR A 391 9.97 -6.62 10.49
N THR A 392 9.17 -5.91 11.29
CA THR A 392 8.56 -6.46 12.52
C THR A 392 7.21 -7.10 12.19
N MET A 393 6.43 -6.43 11.33
CA MET A 393 5.17 -6.94 10.79
C MET A 393 5.42 -8.09 9.81
N TRP A 394 6.30 -7.87 8.81
CA TRP A 394 6.61 -8.79 7.73
C TRP A 394 7.86 -9.62 8.05
N ASN A 395 7.70 -10.64 8.90
CA ASN A 395 8.80 -11.49 9.35
C ASN A 395 8.42 -12.97 9.48
N PRO A 396 8.79 -13.85 8.54
CA PRO A 396 8.38 -15.26 8.59
C PRO A 396 8.89 -16.04 9.81
N ALA A 397 9.89 -15.52 10.54
CA ALA A 397 10.38 -16.12 11.79
C ALA A 397 9.46 -15.86 13.00
N THR A 398 8.65 -14.80 12.98
CA THR A 398 7.81 -14.37 14.13
C THR A 398 6.34 -14.09 13.77
N ASP A 399 6.01 -14.04 12.49
CA ASP A 399 4.68 -13.74 11.96
C ASP A 399 3.63 -14.73 12.47
N ILE A 400 2.71 -14.24 13.30
CA ILE A 400 1.68 -15.02 13.97
C ILE A 400 0.74 -15.78 13.03
N TYR A 401 0.50 -15.27 11.81
CA TYR A 401 -0.44 -15.86 10.86
C TYR A 401 0.09 -17.14 10.22
N LEU A 402 1.40 -17.39 10.26
CA LEU A 402 1.99 -18.55 9.60
C LEU A 402 1.78 -19.86 10.37
N PRO A 403 1.34 -20.96 9.71
CA PRO A 403 1.24 -22.28 10.34
C PRO A 403 2.60 -22.88 10.71
N SER A 404 3.69 -22.41 10.08
CA SER A 404 5.06 -22.80 10.40
C SER A 404 5.97 -21.58 10.21
N LYS A 405 6.84 -21.29 11.19
CA LYS A 405 7.80 -20.18 11.10
C LYS A 405 9.05 -20.63 10.36
N PHE A 406 9.70 -19.73 9.65
CA PHE A 406 10.93 -20.01 8.90
C PHE A 406 11.77 -18.75 8.68
N ASP A 407 13.04 -18.93 8.30
CA ASP A 407 13.96 -17.85 7.97
C ASP A 407 14.94 -18.30 6.87
N ALA A 408 15.88 -17.43 6.49
CA ALA A 408 16.86 -17.72 5.44
C ALA A 408 17.89 -18.81 5.81
N SER A 409 18.04 -19.15 7.10
CA SER A 409 18.89 -20.26 7.53
C SER A 409 18.16 -21.61 7.42
N ASN A 410 16.84 -21.62 7.64
CA ASN A 410 16.00 -22.81 7.56
C ASN A 410 14.66 -22.53 6.86
N ILE A 411 14.65 -22.67 5.54
CA ILE A 411 13.46 -22.44 4.70
C ILE A 411 12.42 -23.57 4.75
N LYS A 412 12.61 -24.65 5.54
CA LYS A 412 11.70 -25.82 5.55
C LYS A 412 10.24 -25.46 5.87
N GLY A 413 10.01 -24.53 6.79
CA GLY A 413 8.65 -24.09 7.16
C GLY A 413 7.88 -23.47 5.99
N LYS A 414 8.58 -22.96 4.97
CA LYS A 414 7.98 -22.45 3.72
C LYS A 414 7.17 -23.54 2.98
N GLN A 415 7.68 -24.77 2.94
CA GLN A 415 6.97 -25.90 2.32
C GLN A 415 5.68 -26.25 3.09
N THR A 416 5.72 -26.19 4.43
CA THR A 416 4.55 -26.36 5.29
C THR A 416 3.50 -25.28 5.02
N CYS A 417 3.90 -24.01 4.94
CA CYS A 417 3.01 -22.90 4.59
C CYS A 417 2.38 -23.06 3.20
N LYS A 418 3.17 -23.50 2.21
CA LYS A 418 2.69 -23.78 0.85
C LYS A 418 1.62 -24.88 0.84
N PHE A 419 1.89 -26.02 1.46
CA PHE A 419 0.94 -27.13 1.54
C PHE A 419 -0.34 -26.75 2.31
N TYR A 420 -0.21 -25.99 3.41
CA TYR A 420 -1.34 -25.49 4.20
C TYR A 420 -2.28 -24.62 3.35
N VAL A 421 -1.73 -23.64 2.62
CA VAL A 421 -2.49 -22.77 1.71
C VAL A 421 -3.08 -23.55 0.54
N GLN A 422 -2.33 -24.44 -0.10
CA GLN A 422 -2.82 -25.27 -1.20
C GLN A 422 -4.02 -26.09 -0.77
N ARG A 423 -3.91 -26.80 0.37
CA ARG A 423 -4.98 -27.61 0.94
C ARG A 423 -6.21 -26.76 1.31
N GLY A 424 -6.01 -25.65 2.00
CA GLY A 424 -7.11 -24.76 2.43
C GLY A 424 -7.84 -24.07 1.27
N LEU A 425 -7.18 -23.83 0.14
CA LEU A 425 -7.79 -23.27 -1.07
C LEU A 425 -8.27 -24.34 -2.07
N GLY A 426 -7.97 -25.61 -1.83
CA GLY A 426 -8.36 -26.73 -2.69
C GLY A 426 -7.56 -26.80 -4.00
N LEU A 427 -6.33 -26.30 -3.97
CA LEU A 427 -5.34 -26.51 -5.02
C LEU A 427 -4.78 -27.93 -4.87
N ALA A 428 -4.37 -28.55 -5.98
CA ALA A 428 -3.73 -29.86 -5.93
C ALA A 428 -2.39 -29.75 -5.17
N ALA A 429 -2.28 -30.41 -4.03
CA ALA A 429 -1.04 -30.45 -3.27
C ALA A 429 -0.24 -31.71 -3.66
N ASP A 430 1.08 -31.58 -3.79
CA ASP A 430 1.97 -32.74 -3.85
C ASP A 430 1.89 -33.49 -2.51
N ASP A 431 1.83 -34.82 -2.55
CA ASP A 431 1.74 -35.64 -1.33
C ASP A 431 3.01 -35.47 -0.48
N MET A 432 2.84 -35.16 0.81
CA MET A 432 3.93 -34.97 1.76
C MET A 432 4.56 -36.30 2.22
N SER A 433 4.08 -37.44 1.73
CA SER A 433 4.60 -38.75 2.14
C SER A 433 6.08 -38.95 1.71
N PRO A 434 6.95 -39.50 2.58
CA PRO A 434 8.36 -39.74 2.27
C PRO A 434 8.60 -40.82 1.19
N ARG A 435 7.52 -41.41 0.63
CA ARG A 435 7.56 -42.35 -0.51
C ARG A 435 6.98 -41.73 -1.80
N GLY A 436 6.37 -40.56 -1.70
CA GLY A 436 5.70 -39.82 -2.77
C GLY A 436 6.47 -38.57 -3.18
N TYR A 437 7.80 -38.63 -3.29
CA TYR A 437 8.59 -37.54 -3.84
C TYR A 437 8.28 -37.41 -5.35
N SER A 438 7.19 -36.71 -5.67
CA SER A 438 6.83 -36.35 -7.03
C SER A 438 8.02 -35.61 -7.64
N SER A 439 8.57 -36.14 -8.73
CA SER A 439 9.71 -35.55 -9.46
C SER A 439 9.32 -34.28 -10.24
N HIS A 440 8.23 -33.62 -9.84
CA HIS A 440 7.72 -32.37 -10.37
C HIS A 440 7.30 -31.49 -9.20
N ARG A 441 8.16 -30.55 -8.79
CA ARG A 441 7.75 -29.43 -7.93
C ARG A 441 6.74 -28.59 -8.73
N VAL A 442 5.50 -28.45 -8.25
CA VAL A 442 4.51 -27.53 -8.87
C VAL A 442 4.74 -26.11 -8.34
N PRO A 443 5.04 -25.10 -9.19
CA PRO A 443 5.24 -23.72 -8.72
C PRO A 443 3.89 -23.06 -8.39
N LEU A 444 3.86 -22.32 -7.28
CA LEU A 444 2.75 -21.48 -6.82
C LEU A 444 3.12 -20.01 -6.98
N VAL A 445 2.45 -19.35 -7.93
CA VAL A 445 2.58 -17.91 -8.21
C VAL A 445 1.50 -17.15 -7.44
N VAL A 446 1.86 -16.03 -6.82
CA VAL A 446 0.92 -15.18 -6.09
C VAL A 446 0.92 -13.76 -6.67
N CYS A 447 -0.28 -13.18 -6.80
CA CYS A 447 -0.47 -11.77 -7.12
C CYS A 447 -1.39 -11.13 -6.06
N ILE A 448 -0.83 -10.31 -5.19
CA ILE A 448 -1.57 -9.57 -4.16
C ILE A 448 -1.58 -8.10 -4.55
N THR A 449 -2.74 -7.58 -5.00
CA THR A 449 -2.82 -6.21 -5.52
C THR A 449 -4.25 -5.67 -5.57
N ARG A 450 -4.39 -4.33 -5.63
CA ARG A 450 -5.66 -3.69 -6.04
C ARG A 450 -5.94 -4.01 -7.51
N LEU A 451 -7.18 -4.33 -7.84
CA LEU A 451 -7.59 -4.60 -9.22
C LEU A 451 -8.02 -3.28 -9.89
N VAL A 452 -7.01 -2.52 -10.34
CA VAL A 452 -7.13 -1.24 -11.05
C VAL A 452 -6.16 -1.19 -12.23
N ARG A 453 -6.43 -0.35 -13.25
CA ARG A 453 -5.65 -0.31 -14.51
C ARG A 453 -4.14 -0.14 -14.33
N GLN A 454 -3.72 0.67 -13.36
CA GLN A 454 -2.31 0.85 -12.94
C GLN A 454 -1.58 -0.50 -12.78
N LYS A 455 -2.26 -1.49 -12.19
CA LYS A 455 -1.67 -2.77 -11.79
C LYS A 455 -1.66 -3.82 -12.92
N GLY A 456 -1.88 -3.39 -14.15
CA GLY A 456 -1.79 -4.24 -15.35
C GLY A 456 -2.88 -5.30 -15.40
N LEU A 457 -4.16 -4.90 -15.33
CA LEU A 457 -5.30 -5.84 -15.31
C LEU A 457 -5.25 -6.89 -16.43
N HIS A 458 -4.89 -6.50 -17.66
CA HIS A 458 -4.75 -7.42 -18.77
C HIS A 458 -3.56 -8.37 -18.60
N LEU A 459 -2.45 -7.90 -18.03
CA LEU A 459 -1.29 -8.71 -17.68
C LEU A 459 -1.57 -9.68 -16.53
N ILE A 460 -2.39 -9.31 -15.53
CA ILE A 460 -2.85 -10.25 -14.49
C ILE A 460 -3.70 -11.36 -15.11
N ILE A 461 -4.60 -11.02 -16.03
CA ILE A 461 -5.44 -12.01 -16.75
C ILE A 461 -4.57 -12.93 -17.62
N GLN A 462 -3.55 -12.39 -18.29
CA GLN A 462 -2.61 -13.19 -19.05
C GLN A 462 -1.74 -14.08 -18.15
N ALA A 463 -1.29 -13.60 -16.99
CA ALA A 463 -0.56 -14.42 -16.01
C ALA A 463 -1.41 -15.62 -15.54
N ILE A 464 -2.69 -15.41 -15.23
CA ILE A 464 -3.63 -16.49 -14.86
C ILE A 464 -3.68 -17.59 -15.93
N LYS A 465 -3.79 -17.18 -17.20
CA LYS A 465 -3.83 -18.11 -18.34
C LYS A 465 -2.49 -18.83 -18.50
N HIS A 466 -1.39 -18.10 -18.53
CA HIS A 466 -0.08 -18.64 -18.90
C HIS A 466 0.57 -19.48 -17.79
N VAL A 467 0.39 -19.11 -16.51
CA VAL A 467 0.80 -19.97 -15.37
C VAL A 467 0.10 -21.34 -15.43
N LYS A 468 -1.16 -21.38 -15.85
CA LYS A 468 -1.89 -22.64 -16.06
C LYS A 468 -1.36 -23.42 -17.27
N GLU A 469 -1.04 -22.75 -18.39
CA GLU A 469 -0.43 -23.37 -19.57
C GLU A 469 0.93 -24.01 -19.24
N LEU A 470 1.74 -23.33 -18.42
CA LEU A 470 3.02 -23.85 -17.93
C LEU A 470 2.88 -24.97 -16.87
N GLY A 471 1.66 -25.32 -16.44
CA GLY A 471 1.42 -26.35 -15.41
C GLY A 471 1.73 -25.90 -13.98
N GLY A 472 1.61 -24.61 -13.69
CA GLY A 472 1.71 -24.04 -12.35
C GLY A 472 0.36 -23.75 -11.71
N GLN A 473 0.43 -23.22 -10.48
CA GLN A 473 -0.70 -22.73 -9.71
C GLN A 473 -0.63 -21.22 -9.54
N MET A 474 -1.79 -20.57 -9.45
CA MET A 474 -1.86 -19.12 -9.23
C MET A 474 -2.93 -18.73 -8.21
N VAL A 475 -2.58 -17.86 -7.26
CA VAL A 475 -3.56 -17.19 -6.40
C VAL A 475 -3.51 -15.68 -6.64
N VAL A 476 -4.67 -15.11 -6.98
CA VAL A 476 -4.87 -13.66 -7.03
C VAL A 476 -5.69 -13.25 -5.82
N LEU A 477 -5.16 -12.36 -4.99
CA LEU A 477 -5.88 -11.72 -3.87
C LEU A 477 -5.96 -10.22 -4.14
N GLY A 478 -7.17 -9.70 -4.26
CA GLY A 478 -7.32 -8.29 -4.62
C GLY A 478 -8.76 -7.83 -4.76
N LYS A 479 -9.04 -6.61 -4.30
CA LYS A 479 -10.35 -5.95 -4.46
C LYS A 479 -10.33 -5.03 -5.69
N ALA A 480 -11.42 -5.05 -6.46
CA ALA A 480 -11.69 -4.07 -7.51
C ALA A 480 -12.53 -2.90 -6.95
N SER A 481 -12.28 -1.69 -7.45
CA SER A 481 -13.06 -0.48 -7.14
C SER A 481 -14.03 -0.09 -8.26
N GLU A 482 -13.78 -0.53 -9.49
CA GLU A 482 -14.65 -0.27 -10.66
C GLU A 482 -15.58 -1.47 -10.89
N GLY A 483 -16.90 -1.28 -10.86
CA GLY A 483 -17.87 -2.38 -10.99
C GLY A 483 -17.79 -3.20 -12.29
N GLN A 484 -17.24 -2.63 -13.38
CA GLN A 484 -16.95 -3.39 -14.60
C GLN A 484 -15.76 -4.35 -14.42
N VAL A 485 -14.68 -3.89 -13.77
CA VAL A 485 -13.51 -4.71 -13.43
C VAL A 485 -13.89 -5.76 -12.41
N GLU A 486 -14.67 -5.38 -11.39
CA GLU A 486 -15.18 -6.31 -10.38
C GLU A 486 -15.97 -7.46 -11.04
N LYS A 487 -16.93 -7.13 -11.92
CA LYS A 487 -17.69 -8.15 -12.65
C LYS A 487 -16.79 -9.06 -13.49
N GLN A 488 -15.84 -8.50 -14.24
CA GLN A 488 -14.90 -9.27 -15.05
C GLN A 488 -14.11 -10.28 -14.20
N PHE A 489 -13.60 -9.84 -13.04
CA PHE A 489 -12.85 -10.69 -12.13
C PHE A 489 -13.75 -11.66 -11.35
N GLN A 490 -15.00 -11.32 -11.06
CA GLN A 490 -15.99 -12.26 -10.51
C GLN A 490 -16.31 -13.39 -11.50
N ASP A 491 -16.44 -13.08 -12.78
CA ASP A 491 -16.72 -14.07 -13.82
C ASP A 491 -15.49 -14.98 -14.09
N LEU A 492 -14.27 -14.42 -14.00
CA LEU A 492 -13.02 -15.20 -13.93
C LEU A 492 -12.93 -16.08 -12.66
N ALA A 493 -13.30 -15.57 -11.49
CA ALA A 493 -13.28 -16.35 -10.26
C ALA A 493 -14.22 -17.57 -10.34
N LYS A 494 -15.41 -17.39 -10.94
CA LYS A 494 -16.38 -18.48 -11.19
C LYS A 494 -15.82 -19.54 -12.14
N SER A 495 -15.16 -19.15 -13.24
CA SER A 495 -14.60 -20.11 -14.21
C SER A 495 -13.41 -20.92 -13.67
N HIS A 496 -12.84 -20.51 -12.54
CA HIS A 496 -11.72 -21.18 -11.86
C HIS A 496 -12.09 -21.77 -10.47
N SER A 497 -13.38 -21.90 -10.17
CA SER A 497 -13.88 -22.14 -8.80
C SER A 497 -13.64 -23.54 -8.20
N LEU A 498 -13.62 -24.63 -8.98
CA LEU A 498 -13.30 -25.99 -8.49
C LEU A 498 -12.36 -26.73 -9.45
N GLY A 499 -11.46 -27.56 -8.89
CA GLY A 499 -10.49 -28.37 -9.64
C GLY A 499 -9.42 -27.59 -10.43
N SER A 500 -9.51 -26.27 -10.47
CA SER A 500 -8.53 -25.40 -11.13
C SER A 500 -7.24 -25.28 -10.32
N SER A 501 -6.11 -25.14 -11.01
CA SER A 501 -4.84 -24.70 -10.40
C SER A 501 -4.82 -23.20 -10.03
N VAL A 502 -5.91 -22.48 -10.31
CA VAL A 502 -6.04 -21.04 -10.06
C VAL A 502 -7.10 -20.78 -8.98
N ARG A 503 -6.87 -19.77 -8.13
CA ARG A 503 -7.90 -19.13 -7.29
C ARG A 503 -7.84 -17.62 -7.39
N ILE A 504 -9.00 -16.98 -7.36
CA ILE A 504 -9.16 -15.53 -7.43
C ILE A 504 -10.08 -15.10 -6.28
N LEU A 505 -9.52 -14.32 -5.35
CA LEU A 505 -10.13 -13.97 -4.07
C LEU A 505 -10.35 -12.47 -4.03
N LEU A 506 -11.61 -12.06 -4.20
CA LEU A 506 -12.00 -10.67 -4.41
C LEU A 506 -12.27 -9.93 -3.11
N MET A 507 -11.24 -9.86 -2.26
CA MET A 507 -11.31 -9.27 -0.92
C MET A 507 -10.00 -8.58 -0.53
N TYR A 508 -10.03 -7.86 0.59
CA TYR A 508 -8.85 -7.53 1.39
C TYR A 508 -8.83 -8.49 2.59
N SER A 509 -7.68 -9.09 2.88
CA SER A 509 -7.37 -9.79 4.13
C SER A 509 -5.87 -9.70 4.33
N GLU A 510 -5.47 -9.25 5.51
CA GLU A 510 -4.08 -9.06 5.88
C GLU A 510 -3.47 -10.42 6.22
N GLU A 511 -4.17 -11.17 7.06
CA GLU A 511 -3.86 -12.53 7.53
C GLU A 511 -3.59 -13.48 6.35
N LEU A 512 -4.48 -13.47 5.35
CA LEU A 512 -4.32 -14.28 4.15
C LEU A 512 -3.12 -13.82 3.30
N SER A 513 -2.84 -12.50 3.25
CA SER A 513 -1.71 -12.00 2.45
C SER A 513 -0.37 -12.49 3.00
N HIS A 514 -0.19 -12.48 4.33
CA HIS A 514 0.97 -13.05 5.02
C HIS A 514 1.14 -14.55 4.69
N MET A 515 0.07 -15.34 4.82
CA MET A 515 0.08 -16.77 4.47
C MET A 515 0.39 -17.02 2.99
N LEU A 516 -0.12 -16.20 2.08
CA LEU A 516 0.12 -16.30 0.64
C LEU A 516 1.57 -15.97 0.27
N TYR A 517 2.18 -14.92 0.83
CA TYR A 517 3.60 -14.63 0.62
C TYR A 517 4.50 -15.75 1.16
N ALA A 518 4.17 -16.34 2.31
CA ALA A 518 4.85 -17.52 2.81
C ALA A 518 4.73 -18.72 1.86
N ALA A 519 3.53 -18.99 1.35
CA ALA A 519 3.25 -20.12 0.47
C ALA A 519 3.85 -19.99 -0.95
N ALA A 520 3.97 -18.76 -1.47
CA ALA A 520 4.38 -18.50 -2.85
C ALA A 520 5.83 -18.90 -3.12
N ASP A 521 6.09 -19.61 -4.23
CA ASP A 521 7.43 -19.70 -4.79
C ASP A 521 7.78 -18.40 -5.52
N MET A 522 6.79 -17.79 -6.19
CA MET A 522 6.96 -16.60 -7.02
C MET A 522 5.90 -15.54 -6.71
N VAL A 523 6.28 -14.26 -6.69
CA VAL A 523 5.34 -13.13 -6.62
C VAL A 523 5.33 -12.37 -7.95
N VAL A 524 4.17 -12.22 -8.58
CA VAL A 524 4.04 -11.51 -9.86
C VAL A 524 3.46 -10.11 -9.65
N VAL A 525 4.20 -9.08 -10.09
CA VAL A 525 3.81 -7.66 -9.99
C VAL A 525 3.88 -7.01 -11.38
N PRO A 526 2.87 -7.21 -12.23
CA PRO A 526 2.88 -6.78 -13.62
C PRO A 526 2.35 -5.34 -13.80
N SER A 527 2.70 -4.44 -12.89
CA SER A 527 2.18 -3.05 -12.87
C SER A 527 2.66 -2.25 -14.07
N ILE A 528 1.75 -1.50 -14.71
CA ILE A 528 2.05 -0.64 -15.87
C ILE A 528 3.04 0.47 -15.48
N TYR A 529 2.78 1.09 -14.32
CA TYR A 529 3.71 1.92 -13.57
C TYR A 529 3.57 1.59 -12.08
N GLU A 530 4.66 1.69 -11.32
CA GLU A 530 4.67 1.36 -9.89
C GLU A 530 5.59 2.33 -9.13
N PRO A 531 5.04 3.31 -8.39
CA PRO A 531 5.85 4.35 -7.75
C PRO A 531 6.97 3.79 -6.88
N CYS A 532 6.66 2.79 -6.04
CA CYS A 532 7.65 1.98 -5.33
C CYS A 532 7.35 0.49 -5.49
N GLY A 533 6.11 0.11 -5.13
CA GLY A 533 5.75 -1.29 -4.92
C GLY A 533 6.27 -1.77 -3.56
N LEU A 534 5.41 -2.39 -2.76
CA LEU A 534 5.81 -3.08 -1.52
C LEU A 534 5.72 -4.61 -1.68
N ALA A 535 4.86 -5.10 -2.58
CA ALA A 535 4.55 -6.52 -2.72
C ALA A 535 5.75 -7.39 -3.14
N GLN A 536 6.66 -6.85 -3.95
CA GLN A 536 7.89 -7.52 -4.34
C GLN A 536 8.87 -7.63 -3.16
N MET A 537 9.02 -6.58 -2.35
CA MET A 537 9.89 -6.59 -1.17
C MET A 537 9.34 -7.50 -0.06
N ILE A 538 8.02 -7.47 0.16
CA ILE A 538 7.34 -8.40 1.07
C ILE A 538 7.49 -9.85 0.57
N GLY A 539 7.28 -10.11 -0.72
CA GLY A 539 7.49 -11.44 -1.30
C GLY A 539 8.92 -11.94 -1.11
N MET A 540 9.92 -11.11 -1.44
CA MET A 540 11.34 -11.43 -1.22
C MET A 540 11.63 -11.77 0.25
N ARG A 541 11.10 -10.98 1.19
CA ARG A 541 11.24 -11.22 2.64
C ARG A 541 10.69 -12.58 3.10
N TYR A 542 9.70 -13.12 2.38
CA TYR A 542 9.10 -14.45 2.64
C TYR A 542 9.65 -15.54 1.68
N GLY A 543 10.67 -15.24 0.89
CA GLY A 543 11.31 -16.19 -0.01
C GLY A 543 10.52 -16.47 -1.30
N ALA A 544 9.59 -15.59 -1.68
CA ALA A 544 8.92 -15.64 -2.97
C ALA A 544 9.70 -14.79 -3.98
N VAL A 545 10.21 -15.43 -5.05
CA VAL A 545 11.05 -14.77 -6.05
C VAL A 545 10.19 -13.84 -6.93
N PRO A 546 10.53 -12.55 -7.07
CA PRO A 546 9.71 -11.60 -7.79
C PRO A 546 9.81 -11.75 -9.33
N ILE A 547 8.66 -11.62 -9.98
CA ILE A 547 8.51 -11.51 -11.44
C ILE A 547 7.81 -10.17 -11.71
N VAL A 548 8.54 -9.19 -12.26
CA VAL A 548 8.07 -7.79 -12.26
C VAL A 548 8.27 -7.09 -13.60
N ARG A 549 7.42 -6.10 -13.85
CA ARG A 549 7.67 -5.13 -14.92
C ARG A 549 8.73 -4.13 -14.45
N LYS A 550 9.68 -3.78 -15.34
CA LYS A 550 10.70 -2.75 -15.11
C LYS A 550 10.10 -1.34 -15.17
N THR A 551 9.62 -0.84 -14.03
CA THR A 551 9.09 0.52 -13.90
C THR A 551 9.15 0.98 -12.43
N GLY A 552 9.39 2.27 -12.23
CA GLY A 552 9.53 2.90 -10.91
C GLY A 552 10.36 2.08 -9.92
N GLY A 553 9.86 1.91 -8.69
CA GLY A 553 10.60 1.18 -7.66
C GLY A 553 10.76 -0.32 -7.91
N LEU A 554 10.00 -0.95 -8.82
CA LEU A 554 10.25 -2.34 -9.23
C LEU A 554 11.59 -2.45 -9.94
N ALA A 555 11.95 -1.46 -10.77
CA ALA A 555 13.24 -1.40 -11.46
C ALA A 555 14.43 -1.07 -10.55
N ASP A 556 14.17 -0.50 -9.37
CA ASP A 556 15.20 -0.19 -8.37
C ASP A 556 15.36 -1.28 -7.28
N THR A 557 14.41 -2.23 -7.20
CA THR A 557 14.39 -3.30 -6.17
C THR A 557 14.53 -4.71 -6.72
N VAL A 558 14.28 -4.92 -8.03
CA VAL A 558 14.41 -6.22 -8.68
C VAL A 558 15.40 -6.16 -9.84
N PHE A 559 16.45 -6.98 -9.73
CA PHE A 559 17.54 -7.13 -10.67
C PHE A 559 17.45 -8.50 -11.35
N ASP A 560 17.53 -8.53 -12.67
CA ASP A 560 17.23 -9.74 -13.44
C ASP A 560 18.27 -10.86 -13.23
N MET A 561 17.80 -12.08 -12.97
CA MET A 561 18.60 -13.30 -12.84
C MET A 561 19.51 -13.60 -14.04
N ASP A 562 19.13 -13.17 -15.26
CA ASP A 562 19.93 -13.39 -16.47
C ASP A 562 20.90 -12.24 -16.79
N ASN A 563 21.01 -11.23 -15.92
CA ASN A 563 21.97 -10.15 -16.12
C ASN A 563 23.32 -10.46 -15.46
N ASP A 564 24.22 -11.10 -16.22
CA ASP A 564 25.59 -11.45 -15.79
C ASP A 564 26.34 -10.28 -15.11
N SER A 565 26.13 -9.05 -15.58
CA SER A 565 26.78 -7.84 -15.03
C SER A 565 26.32 -7.46 -13.60
N GLN A 566 25.27 -8.10 -13.11
CA GLN A 566 24.64 -7.83 -11.81
C GLN A 566 24.37 -9.12 -11.01
N SER A 567 25.01 -10.24 -11.35
CA SER A 567 24.84 -11.55 -10.71
C SER A 567 24.83 -11.52 -9.17
N ASP A 568 25.72 -10.72 -8.56
CA ASP A 568 25.79 -10.55 -7.10
C ASP A 568 24.52 -9.96 -6.47
N ILE A 569 23.80 -9.09 -7.19
CA ILE A 569 22.54 -8.45 -6.73
C ILE A 569 21.28 -9.01 -7.40
N ALA A 570 21.43 -9.87 -8.41
CA ALA A 570 20.32 -10.49 -9.13
C ALA A 570 19.38 -11.26 -8.18
N ASN A 571 18.06 -11.03 -8.30
CA ASN A 571 17.09 -11.46 -7.30
C ASN A 571 15.68 -11.78 -7.85
N GLY A 572 15.44 -11.63 -9.16
CA GLY A 572 14.14 -11.93 -9.76
C GLY A 572 14.13 -11.90 -11.29
N PHE A 573 12.94 -11.98 -11.88
CA PHE A 573 12.76 -12.00 -13.33
C PHE A 573 12.05 -10.73 -13.79
N VAL A 574 12.65 -10.01 -14.74
CA VAL A 574 12.22 -8.68 -15.15
C VAL A 574 11.72 -8.69 -16.60
N PHE A 575 10.71 -7.88 -16.92
CA PHE A 575 10.27 -7.63 -18.29
C PHE A 575 9.99 -6.14 -18.57
N GLU A 576 10.18 -5.71 -19.81
CA GLU A 576 10.13 -4.28 -20.20
C GLU A 576 8.93 -3.89 -21.08
N GLY A 577 8.16 -4.84 -21.60
CA GLY A 577 6.93 -4.55 -22.34
C GLY A 577 5.70 -4.32 -21.44
N ILE A 578 4.60 -3.93 -22.08
CA ILE A 578 3.23 -3.90 -21.50
C ILE A 578 2.28 -4.89 -22.21
N ASP A 579 2.86 -5.75 -23.05
CA ASP A 579 2.21 -6.77 -23.86
C ASP A 579 2.31 -8.16 -23.21
N GLU A 580 1.52 -9.11 -23.74
CA GLU A 580 1.44 -10.47 -23.25
C GLU A 580 2.75 -11.26 -23.42
N ALA A 581 3.49 -11.05 -24.52
CA ALA A 581 4.69 -11.82 -24.82
C ALA A 581 5.85 -11.48 -23.88
N SER A 582 6.01 -10.20 -23.55
CA SER A 582 7.00 -9.74 -22.56
C SER A 582 6.80 -10.36 -21.18
N LEU A 583 5.54 -10.49 -20.72
CA LEU A 583 5.22 -11.16 -19.46
C LEU A 583 5.43 -12.67 -19.54
N ASN A 584 4.97 -13.32 -20.62
CA ASN A 584 5.11 -14.76 -20.81
C ASN A 584 6.59 -15.17 -20.78
N TRP A 585 7.44 -14.42 -21.47
CA TRP A 585 8.88 -14.67 -21.48
C TRP A 585 9.49 -14.67 -20.07
N ALA A 586 9.14 -13.71 -19.20
CA ALA A 586 9.64 -13.70 -17.82
C ALA A 586 9.07 -14.85 -16.96
N LEU A 587 7.82 -15.26 -17.20
CA LEU A 587 7.21 -16.43 -16.55
C LEU A 587 7.87 -17.75 -17.00
N GLU A 588 8.11 -17.93 -18.29
CA GLU A 588 8.79 -19.09 -18.88
C GLU A 588 10.19 -19.28 -18.28
N ARG A 589 10.97 -18.19 -18.20
CA ARG A 589 12.30 -18.19 -17.56
C ARG A 589 12.25 -18.58 -16.09
N ALA A 590 11.35 -17.97 -15.31
CA ALA A 590 11.19 -18.28 -13.89
C ALA A 590 10.80 -19.75 -13.67
N PHE A 591 9.90 -20.29 -14.50
CA PHE A 591 9.44 -21.68 -14.43
C PHE A 591 10.51 -22.69 -14.83
N SER A 592 11.30 -22.39 -15.88
CA SER A 592 12.46 -23.18 -16.27
C SER A 592 13.48 -23.24 -15.13
N HIS A 593 13.88 -22.08 -14.59
CA HIS A 593 14.85 -22.00 -13.49
C HIS A 593 14.37 -22.73 -12.21
N TYR A 594 13.08 -22.62 -11.86
CA TYR A 594 12.50 -23.32 -10.71
C TYR A 594 12.54 -24.85 -10.84
N ARG A 595 12.34 -25.38 -12.06
CA ARG A 595 12.24 -26.81 -12.34
C ARG A 595 13.60 -27.46 -12.60
N GLU A 596 14.41 -26.83 -13.42
CA GLU A 596 15.66 -27.37 -13.94
C GLU A 596 16.82 -27.13 -12.97
N ARG A 597 16.74 -26.08 -12.15
CA ARG A 597 17.83 -25.65 -11.25
C ARG A 597 17.37 -25.52 -9.79
N PRO A 598 16.82 -26.57 -9.16
CA PRO A 598 16.23 -26.48 -7.82
C PRO A 598 17.23 -26.08 -6.72
N ARG A 599 18.54 -26.36 -6.88
CA ARG A 599 19.57 -25.92 -5.93
C ARG A 599 19.82 -24.41 -6.03
N GLU A 600 20.06 -23.91 -7.24
CA GLU A 600 20.21 -22.47 -7.50
C GLU A 600 18.94 -21.72 -7.08
N TRP A 601 17.75 -22.29 -7.28
CA TRP A 601 16.50 -21.72 -6.78
C TRP A 601 16.46 -21.63 -5.26
N ASP A 602 16.75 -22.72 -4.55
CA ASP A 602 16.75 -22.74 -3.08
C ASP A 602 17.80 -21.75 -2.50
N ASP A 603 18.89 -21.46 -3.23
CA ASP A 603 19.87 -20.42 -2.87
C ASP A 603 19.39 -18.99 -3.22
N THR A 604 18.71 -18.78 -4.35
CA THR A 604 18.01 -17.52 -4.67
C THR A 604 16.96 -17.19 -3.60
N VAL A 605 16.19 -18.18 -3.14
CA VAL A 605 15.20 -18.01 -2.05
C VAL A 605 15.86 -17.49 -0.77
N LYS A 606 17.02 -18.05 -0.36
CA LYS A 606 17.76 -17.54 0.81
C LYS A 606 18.29 -16.12 0.57
N LYS A 607 18.84 -15.87 -0.62
CA LYS A 607 19.37 -14.56 -1.03
C LYS A 607 18.30 -13.47 -0.92
N VAL A 608 17.11 -13.68 -1.49
CA VAL A 608 16.03 -12.68 -1.43
C VAL A 608 15.51 -12.44 -0.02
N MET A 609 15.50 -13.46 0.85
CA MET A 609 15.13 -13.31 2.26
C MET A 609 16.16 -12.53 3.09
N GLN A 610 17.43 -12.58 2.69
CA GLN A 610 18.55 -11.87 3.32
C GLN A 610 18.69 -10.41 2.86
N MET A 611 18.05 -10.02 1.74
CA MET A 611 18.10 -8.64 1.26
C MET A 611 17.43 -7.67 2.23
N ASP A 612 18.20 -6.69 2.69
CA ASP A 612 17.72 -5.64 3.58
C ASP A 612 16.87 -4.60 2.82
N ASN A 613 15.56 -4.86 2.82
CA ASN A 613 14.53 -3.93 2.36
C ASN A 613 13.86 -3.19 3.54
N SER A 614 14.50 -3.13 4.71
CA SER A 614 13.92 -2.49 5.91
C SER A 614 13.92 -0.95 5.83
N TRP A 615 13.20 -0.31 6.75
CA TRP A 615 13.20 1.14 6.87
C TRP A 615 14.53 1.75 7.37
N ASN A 616 15.49 0.96 7.85
CA ASN A 616 16.72 1.51 8.45
C ASN A 616 17.55 2.35 7.47
N ASN A 617 17.87 1.77 6.30
CA ASN A 617 18.66 2.42 5.25
C ASN A 617 17.87 3.51 4.49
N THR A 618 16.53 3.42 4.54
CA THR A 618 15.63 4.41 3.93
C THR A 618 15.47 5.63 4.83
N ALA A 619 15.30 5.43 6.14
CA ALA A 619 15.11 6.51 7.11
C ALA A 619 16.31 7.46 7.14
N GLU A 620 17.54 6.93 7.07
CA GLU A 620 18.77 7.74 6.97
C GLU A 620 18.70 8.77 5.84
N LYS A 621 18.24 8.37 4.64
CA LYS A 621 18.09 9.29 3.49
C LYS A 621 17.02 10.36 3.71
N TYR A 622 16.00 10.06 4.51
CA TYR A 622 15.03 11.07 4.95
C TYR A 622 15.64 12.02 5.99
N ILE A 623 16.43 11.49 6.95
CA ILE A 623 17.19 12.28 7.93
C ILE A 623 18.19 13.22 7.23
N ASP A 624 18.87 12.77 6.17
CA ASP A 624 19.74 13.62 5.33
C ASP A 624 18.98 14.79 4.70
N ILE A 625 17.79 14.53 4.12
CA ILE A 625 16.94 15.59 3.55
C ILE A 625 16.44 16.55 4.64
N TYR A 626 16.06 16.03 5.81
CA TYR A 626 15.65 16.87 6.93
C TYR A 626 16.80 17.78 7.38
N ASN A 627 18.01 17.23 7.55
CA ASN A 627 19.21 17.98 7.87
C ASN A 627 19.55 19.01 6.78
N SER A 628 19.37 18.70 5.50
CA SER A 628 19.68 19.62 4.40
C SER A 628 18.74 20.84 4.34
N VAL A 629 17.53 20.76 4.92
CA VAL A 629 16.59 21.88 5.01
C VAL A 629 16.56 22.56 6.38
N LYS A 630 16.87 21.82 7.46
CA LYS A 630 17.03 22.30 8.85
C LYS A 630 18.32 23.12 8.97
N GLY A 631 18.27 24.34 8.44
CA GLY A 631 19.34 25.34 8.51
C GLY A 631 19.62 25.86 9.91
#